data_AF-A0A554XDJ8-F1
#
_entry.id   AF-A0A554XDJ8-F1
#
_cell.length_a   1.000
_cell.length_b   1.000
_cell.length_c   1.000
_cell.angle_alpha   90.00
_cell.angle_beta   90.00
_cell.angle_gamma   90.00
#
_symmetry.space_group_name_H-M   'P 1'
#
loop_
_entity.id
_entity.type
_entity.pdbx_description
1 polymer ?
#
loop_
_entity_poly.entity_id
_entity_poly.type
_entity_poly.pdbx_seq_one_letter_code
_entity_poly.pdbx_strand_id
1 'polypeptide(L)'
;MSTQNHPSAAAPAPTTPTAAAPEAPAEAAPAPAAPQDAPPTTRADAPAPPPLGLILFAHGARDPQWARPFEQVAQAVRAARPQWAVTLAFLEFMAPDLPSAGDYLSEVGCRQVVVLPLFLGVGGHVRHDLPRLLEALQQRHPQVHWSLAPPIGEDTRLVQALAAIALDWGERVPPYAPQL
;
A
#
# COMPACT_ATOMS: atom_id res chain seq x y z
N MET A 1 -15.72 48.02 39.52
CA MET A 1 -14.84 48.30 38.36
C MET A 1 -15.53 47.66 37.16
N SER A 2 -16.46 48.34 36.50
CA SER A 2 -16.24 49.16 35.28
C SER A 2 -15.63 48.32 34.13
N THR A 3 -16.11 48.21 32.89
CA THR A 3 -17.22 48.76 32.06
C THR A 3 -17.11 47.96 30.75
N GLN A 4 -18.11 47.20 30.28
CA GLN A 4 -19.05 47.53 29.19
C GLN A 4 -18.42 48.13 27.90
N ASN A 5 -18.54 47.45 26.75
CA ASN A 5 -19.31 47.98 25.62
C ASN A 5 -19.69 46.94 24.56
N HIS A 6 -20.89 47.13 24.01
CA HIS A 6 -21.73 46.24 23.20
C HIS A 6 -21.76 46.68 21.70
N PRO A 7 -22.48 45.97 20.81
CA PRO A 7 -22.23 45.90 19.36
C PRO A 7 -22.99 46.95 18.53
N SER A 8 -22.61 47.09 17.25
CA SER A 8 -23.34 47.92 16.28
C SER A 8 -24.07 47.05 15.25
N ALA A 9 -25.37 47.29 15.12
CA ALA A 9 -26.28 46.72 14.14
C ALA A 9 -26.87 47.85 13.29
N ALA A 10 -27.11 47.61 12.00
CA ALA A 10 -28.13 48.34 11.23
C ALA A 10 -28.51 47.59 9.93
N ALA A 11 -29.80 47.30 9.80
CA ALA A 11 -30.56 46.98 8.59
C ALA A 11 -32.03 47.39 8.86
N PRO A 12 -32.98 47.32 7.90
CA PRO A 12 -33.07 47.91 6.56
C PRO A 12 -34.42 48.69 6.40
N ALA A 13 -34.83 49.07 5.15
CA ALA A 13 -36.19 48.95 4.54
C ALA A 13 -36.38 49.93 3.32
N PRO A 14 -37.51 49.97 2.58
CA PRO A 14 -37.65 49.35 1.24
C PRO A 14 -38.22 50.29 0.14
N THR A 15 -38.27 49.87 -1.13
CA THR A 15 -39.28 50.34 -2.13
C THR A 15 -39.46 49.36 -3.31
N THR A 16 -40.72 49.21 -3.74
CA THR A 16 -41.26 48.55 -4.95
C THR A 16 -42.58 49.28 -5.29
N PRO A 17 -43.28 49.09 -6.43
CA PRO A 17 -42.91 48.69 -7.81
C PRO A 17 -43.61 49.58 -8.89
N THR A 18 -43.36 49.37 -10.20
CA THR A 18 -44.34 49.67 -11.29
C THR A 18 -44.00 48.97 -12.61
N ALA A 19 -45.06 48.48 -13.26
CA ALA A 19 -45.16 47.69 -14.51
C ALA A 19 -44.88 48.54 -15.79
N ALA A 20 -44.82 48.09 -17.05
CA ALA A 20 -45.23 46.89 -17.79
C ALA A 20 -44.50 46.86 -19.18
N ALA A 21 -44.54 45.69 -19.84
CA ALA A 21 -44.07 45.30 -21.20
C ALA A 21 -44.72 46.12 -22.37
N PRO A 22 -44.46 45.90 -23.71
CA PRO A 22 -43.82 44.74 -24.38
C PRO A 22 -42.90 45.04 -25.61
N GLU A 23 -42.15 44.03 -26.08
CA GLU A 23 -41.71 43.96 -27.49
C GLU A 23 -41.45 42.50 -27.94
N ALA A 24 -41.71 42.24 -29.23
CA ALA A 24 -41.98 40.96 -29.87
C ALA A 24 -40.69 40.26 -30.43
N PRO A 25 -40.77 39.06 -31.04
CA PRO A 25 -39.70 38.06 -31.02
C PRO A 25 -38.64 38.25 -32.11
N ALA A 26 -37.36 38.01 -31.77
CA ALA A 26 -36.27 37.88 -32.72
C ALA A 26 -35.72 36.44 -32.70
N GLU A 27 -36.08 35.71 -33.76
CA GLU A 27 -35.30 34.70 -34.49
C GLU A 27 -34.31 33.80 -33.71
N ALA A 28 -34.63 32.50 -33.67
CA ALA A 28 -33.74 31.46 -33.17
C ALA A 28 -32.46 31.36 -34.02
N ALA A 29 -31.32 31.67 -33.41
CA ALA A 29 -30.01 31.40 -33.97
C ALA A 29 -29.75 29.87 -34.03
N PRO A 30 -29.06 29.36 -35.07
CA PRO A 30 -28.78 27.93 -35.20
C PRO A 30 -27.85 27.43 -34.10
N ALA A 31 -28.13 26.22 -33.60
CA ALA A 31 -27.30 25.54 -32.60
C ALA A 31 -25.85 25.40 -33.08
N PRO A 32 -24.83 25.59 -32.21
CA PRO A 32 -23.45 25.31 -32.57
C PRO A 32 -23.27 23.82 -32.85
N ALA A 33 -22.60 23.52 -33.96
CA ALA A 33 -22.25 22.17 -34.37
C ALA A 33 -21.61 21.40 -33.21
N ALA A 34 -22.08 20.17 -33.01
CA ALA A 34 -21.49 19.23 -32.05
C ALA A 34 -19.97 19.10 -32.30
N PRO A 35 -19.13 19.10 -31.24
CA PRO A 35 -17.72 18.82 -31.41
C PRO A 35 -17.53 17.43 -32.02
N GLN A 36 -16.84 17.42 -33.15
CA GLN A 36 -16.49 16.24 -33.94
C GLN A 36 -15.70 15.25 -33.09
N ASP A 37 -16.00 13.97 -33.27
CA ASP A 37 -15.35 12.82 -32.64
C ASP A 37 -13.83 12.99 -32.58
N ALA A 38 -13.32 13.21 -31.37
CA ALA A 38 -11.90 13.02 -31.09
C ALA A 38 -11.55 11.56 -31.39
N PRO A 39 -10.43 11.27 -32.08
CA PRO A 39 -10.02 9.90 -32.34
C PRO A 39 -9.84 9.17 -30.99
N PRO A 40 -10.17 7.86 -30.89
CA PRO A 40 -9.88 7.10 -29.69
C PRO A 40 -8.38 7.14 -29.47
N THR A 41 -7.97 7.84 -28.41
CA THR A 41 -6.59 7.82 -27.93
C THR A 41 -6.31 6.39 -27.52
N THR A 42 -5.64 5.64 -28.39
CA THR A 42 -5.20 4.28 -28.09
C THR A 42 -4.19 4.42 -26.95
N ARG A 43 -4.61 4.14 -25.70
CA ARG A 43 -3.68 3.79 -24.62
C ARG A 43 -3.08 2.42 -24.94
N ALA A 44 -2.20 2.37 -25.94
CA ALA A 44 -1.41 1.19 -26.23
C ALA A 44 -0.11 1.23 -25.41
N ASP A 45 0.18 0.10 -24.76
CA ASP A 45 1.45 -0.32 -24.14
C ASP A 45 1.90 0.26 -22.79
N ALA A 46 0.96 0.60 -21.90
CA ALA A 46 1.30 0.45 -20.48
C ALA A 46 1.29 -1.06 -20.15
N PRO A 47 2.37 -1.64 -19.59
CA PRO A 47 2.36 -3.03 -19.16
C PRO A 47 1.17 -3.26 -18.23
N ALA A 48 0.45 -4.37 -18.43
CA ALA A 48 -0.68 -4.72 -17.59
C ALA A 48 -0.24 -4.75 -16.12
N PRO A 49 -1.06 -4.23 -15.19
CA PRO A 49 -0.69 -4.21 -13.78
C PRO A 49 -0.43 -5.64 -13.29
N PRO A 50 0.53 -5.81 -12.37
CA PRO A 50 0.84 -7.12 -11.83
C PRO A 50 -0.41 -7.70 -11.14
N PRO A 51 -0.75 -8.97 -11.40
CA PRO A 51 -1.93 -9.60 -10.80
C PRO A 51 -1.86 -9.70 -9.27
N LEU A 52 -0.65 -9.68 -8.69
CA LEU A 52 -0.43 -9.81 -7.25
C LEU A 52 0.82 -9.05 -6.80
N GLY A 53 0.70 -8.35 -5.66
CA GLY A 53 1.83 -7.88 -4.87
C GLY A 53 2.11 -8.81 -3.69
N LEU A 54 3.39 -9.05 -3.39
CA LEU A 54 3.83 -9.83 -2.24
C LEU A 54 4.85 -9.02 -1.42
N ILE A 55 4.51 -8.76 -0.16
CA ILE A 55 5.42 -8.19 0.81
C ILE A 55 5.97 -9.30 1.70
N LEU A 56 7.27 -9.51 1.66
CA LEU A 56 8.01 -10.37 2.57
C LEU A 56 8.45 -9.53 3.77
N PHE A 57 7.72 -9.63 4.88
CA PHE A 57 7.87 -8.74 6.02
C PHE A 57 8.76 -9.35 7.10
N ALA A 58 9.90 -8.74 7.38
CA ALA A 58 10.88 -9.22 8.34
C ALA A 58 11.15 -8.18 9.44
N HIS A 59 11.86 -8.56 10.51
CA HIS A 59 12.12 -7.61 11.60
C HIS A 59 13.05 -6.46 11.17
N GLY A 60 14.08 -6.78 10.39
CA GLY A 60 15.20 -5.89 10.11
C GLY A 60 16.24 -5.90 11.23
N ALA A 61 17.46 -5.49 10.89
CA ALA A 61 18.59 -5.41 11.80
C ALA A 61 19.52 -4.27 11.41
N ARG A 62 20.48 -3.94 12.27
CA ARG A 62 21.46 -2.88 11.98
C ARG A 62 22.52 -3.32 10.97
N ASP A 63 22.85 -4.61 10.95
CA ASP A 63 23.79 -5.18 9.99
C ASP A 63 23.07 -5.45 8.66
N PRO A 64 23.45 -4.79 7.54
CA PRO A 64 22.86 -5.04 6.23
C PRO A 64 22.93 -6.49 5.78
N GLN A 65 23.96 -7.24 6.18
CA GLN A 65 24.12 -8.66 5.77
C GLN A 65 23.02 -9.56 6.32
N TRP A 66 22.36 -9.14 7.39
CA TRP A 66 21.22 -9.85 7.97
C TRP A 66 20.08 -10.05 6.97
N ALA A 67 19.90 -9.13 6.02
CA ALA A 67 18.83 -9.19 5.02
C ALA A 67 19.04 -10.29 3.96
N ARG A 68 20.26 -10.79 3.80
CA ARG A 68 20.66 -11.65 2.68
C ARG A 68 19.79 -12.90 2.49
N PRO A 69 19.42 -13.67 3.53
CA PRO A 69 18.54 -14.83 3.34
C PRO A 69 17.16 -14.43 2.81
N PHE A 70 16.62 -13.28 3.24
CA PHE A 70 15.33 -12.79 2.78
C PHE A 70 15.39 -12.29 1.33
N GLU A 71 16.50 -11.66 0.93
CA GLU A 71 16.75 -11.27 -0.46
C GLU A 71 16.79 -12.50 -1.38
N GLN A 72 17.43 -13.59 -0.94
CA GLN A 72 17.47 -14.86 -1.67
C GLN A 72 16.06 -15.44 -1.88
N VAL A 73 15.21 -15.40 -0.84
CA VAL A 73 13.79 -15.80 -0.96
C VAL A 73 13.07 -14.91 -1.95
N ALA A 74 13.21 -13.59 -1.84
CA ALA A 74 12.57 -12.65 -2.76
C ALA A 74 13.00 -12.89 -4.21
N GLN A 75 14.29 -13.14 -4.45
CA GLN A 75 14.82 -13.47 -5.77
C GLN A 75 14.24 -14.78 -6.31
N ALA A 76 14.19 -15.83 -5.48
CA ALA A 76 13.62 -17.12 -5.87
C ALA A 76 12.13 -17.00 -6.24
N VAL A 77 11.36 -16.21 -5.48
CA VAL A 77 9.93 -15.98 -5.79
C VAL A 77 9.78 -15.21 -7.10
N ARG A 78 10.56 -14.14 -7.32
CA ARG A 78 10.53 -13.37 -8.59
C ARG A 78 10.90 -14.25 -9.79
N ALA A 79 11.87 -15.13 -9.65
CA ALA A 79 12.25 -16.07 -10.70
C ALA A 79 11.12 -17.07 -11.01
N ALA A 80 10.44 -17.58 -9.98
CA ALA A 80 9.34 -18.52 -10.14
C ALA A 80 8.03 -17.87 -10.63
N ARG A 81 7.83 -16.58 -10.32
CA ARG A 81 6.62 -15.79 -10.65
C ARG A 81 6.99 -14.39 -11.15
N PRO A 82 7.49 -14.25 -12.39
CA PRO A 82 7.93 -12.95 -12.93
C PRO A 82 6.84 -11.89 -13.00
N GLN A 83 5.58 -12.29 -13.04
CA GLN A 83 4.43 -11.39 -13.07
C GLN A 83 4.02 -10.84 -11.69
N TRP A 84 4.60 -11.33 -10.59
CA TRP A 84 4.30 -10.81 -9.26
C TRP A 84 5.21 -9.64 -8.90
N ALA A 85 4.65 -8.61 -8.28
CA ALA A 85 5.43 -7.53 -7.69
C ALA A 85 5.86 -7.94 -6.27
N VAL A 86 7.11 -8.37 -6.12
CA VAL A 86 7.65 -8.83 -4.83
C VAL A 86 8.56 -7.78 -4.22
N THR A 87 8.36 -7.44 -2.95
CA THR A 87 9.24 -6.55 -2.18
C THR A 87 9.51 -7.11 -0.79
N LEU A 88 10.70 -6.82 -0.27
CA LEU A 88 10.94 -6.93 1.18
C LEU A 88 10.32 -5.72 1.87
N ALA A 89 10.00 -5.88 3.15
CA ALA A 89 9.74 -4.77 4.05
C ALA A 89 10.24 -5.14 5.45
N PHE A 90 10.63 -4.14 6.23
CA PHE A 90 11.21 -4.34 7.56
C PHE A 90 10.44 -3.57 8.62
N LEU A 91 10.35 -4.15 9.81
CA LEU A 91 9.70 -3.51 10.95
C LEU A 91 10.58 -2.37 11.50
N GLU A 92 11.88 -2.60 11.62
CA GLU A 92 12.85 -1.64 12.16
C GLU A 92 14.22 -1.75 11.48
N PHE A 93 15.05 -0.72 11.66
CA PHE A 93 16.48 -0.65 11.28
C PHE A 93 16.83 -0.72 9.79
N MET A 94 15.93 -1.21 8.94
CA MET A 94 16.14 -1.39 7.51
C MET A 94 14.99 -0.77 6.71
N ALA A 95 15.27 -0.48 5.44
CA ALA A 95 14.31 0.04 4.48
C ALA A 95 14.13 -0.97 3.32
N PRO A 96 12.96 -0.99 2.67
CA PRO A 96 11.78 -0.17 2.97
C PRO A 96 11.02 -0.66 4.22
N ASP A 97 10.27 0.25 4.85
CA ASP A 97 9.29 -0.14 5.87
C ASP A 97 7.99 -0.65 5.21
N LEU A 98 7.08 -1.20 6.01
CA LEU A 98 5.82 -1.75 5.49
C LEU A 98 4.94 -0.69 4.79
N PRO A 99 4.77 0.54 5.33
CA PRO A 99 4.10 1.62 4.61
C PRO A 99 4.68 1.92 3.23
N SER A 100 6.00 2.11 3.12
CA SER A 100 6.67 2.47 1.87
C SER A 100 6.61 1.33 0.84
N ALA A 101 6.74 0.08 1.30
CA ALA A 101 6.55 -1.09 0.45
C ALA A 101 5.13 -1.19 -0.10
N GLY A 102 4.13 -0.85 0.72
CA GLY A 102 2.74 -0.81 0.29
C GLY A 102 2.44 0.34 -0.70
N ASP A 103 3.04 1.51 -0.49
CA ASP A 103 2.95 2.64 -1.43
C ASP A 103 3.49 2.24 -2.81
N TYR A 104 4.70 1.66 -2.84
CA TYR A 104 5.30 1.14 -4.07
C TYR A 104 4.39 0.13 -4.80
N LEU A 105 3.83 -0.86 -4.08
CA LEU A 105 2.98 -1.87 -4.69
C LEU A 105 1.68 -1.27 -5.27
N SER A 106 1.12 -0.27 -4.60
CA SER A 106 -0.05 0.48 -5.09
C SER A 106 0.29 1.28 -6.36
N GLU A 107 1.45 1.95 -6.37
CA GLU A 107 1.94 2.75 -7.50
C GLU A 107 2.18 1.92 -8.76
N VAL A 108 2.75 0.72 -8.62
CA VAL A 108 2.92 -0.21 -9.76
C VAL A 108 1.61 -0.90 -10.18
N GLY A 109 0.48 -0.56 -9.54
CA GLY A 109 -0.86 -0.95 -9.94
C GLY A 109 -1.38 -2.25 -9.31
N CYS A 110 -0.73 -2.80 -8.28
CA CYS A 110 -1.25 -3.98 -7.59
C CYS A 110 -2.63 -3.68 -6.98
N ARG A 111 -3.60 -4.55 -7.21
CA ARG A 111 -4.94 -4.47 -6.57
C ARG A 111 -5.14 -5.52 -5.49
N GLN A 112 -4.25 -6.50 -5.41
CA GLN A 112 -4.23 -7.55 -4.41
C GLN A 112 -2.80 -7.63 -3.86
N VAL A 113 -2.65 -7.50 -2.54
CA VAL A 113 -1.35 -7.57 -1.87
C VAL A 113 -1.42 -8.53 -0.70
N VAL A 114 -0.51 -9.50 -0.67
CA VAL A 114 -0.31 -10.40 0.46
C VAL A 114 0.91 -9.94 1.25
N VAL A 115 0.74 -9.78 2.57
CA VAL A 115 1.84 -9.58 3.51
C VAL A 115 2.15 -10.92 4.16
N LEU A 116 3.37 -11.43 3.97
CA LEU A 116 3.86 -12.66 4.58
C LEU A 116 4.88 -12.34 5.67
N PRO A 117 4.56 -12.54 6.95
CA PRO A 117 5.51 -12.33 8.03
C PRO A 117 6.56 -13.44 8.06
N LEU A 118 7.84 -13.08 7.88
CA LEU A 118 8.99 -14.00 7.88
C LEU A 118 9.60 -14.15 9.29
N PHE A 119 8.73 -14.39 10.28
CA PHE A 119 9.13 -14.63 11.66
C PHE A 119 9.03 -16.12 12.02
N LEU A 120 10.08 -16.69 12.62
CA LEU A 120 10.06 -18.06 13.16
C LEU A 120 9.19 -18.18 14.42
N GLY A 121 9.06 -17.09 15.17
CA GLY A 121 8.14 -16.96 16.28
C GLY A 121 7.69 -15.50 16.37
N VAL A 122 6.45 -15.28 16.81
CA VAL A 122 5.88 -13.93 16.86
C VAL A 122 5.93 -13.39 18.28
N GLY A 123 6.79 -12.40 18.50
CA GLY A 123 6.82 -11.63 19.74
C GLY A 123 5.60 -10.71 19.89
N GLY A 124 5.34 -10.24 21.12
CA GLY A 124 4.19 -9.38 21.42
C GLY A 124 4.12 -8.10 20.58
N HIS A 125 5.27 -7.48 20.29
CA HIS A 125 5.37 -6.28 19.45
C HIS A 125 4.80 -6.52 18.04
N VAL A 126 5.27 -7.57 17.35
CA VAL A 126 4.79 -7.89 15.99
C VAL A 126 3.28 -8.17 15.97
N ARG A 127 2.74 -8.90 16.97
CA ARG A 127 1.30 -9.20 17.03
C ARG A 127 0.44 -7.94 17.17
N HIS A 128 0.97 -6.92 17.81
CA HIS A 128 0.25 -5.68 18.09
C HIS A 128 0.45 -4.62 17.00
N ASP A 129 1.65 -4.52 16.46
CA ASP A 129 2.03 -3.48 15.52
C ASP A 129 1.58 -3.79 14.09
N LEU A 130 1.65 -5.05 13.68
CA LEU A 130 1.32 -5.45 12.31
C LEU A 130 -0.15 -5.18 11.92
N PRO A 131 -1.16 -5.49 12.77
CA PRO A 131 -2.55 -5.11 12.47
C PRO A 131 -2.72 -3.61 12.25
N ARG A 132 -2.10 -2.78 13.08
CA ARG A 132 -2.19 -1.31 12.97
C ARG A 132 -1.55 -0.79 11.68
N LEU A 133 -0.39 -1.32 11.32
CA LEU A 133 0.27 -0.97 10.07
C LEU A 133 -0.56 -1.36 8.85
N LEU A 134 -1.24 -2.52 8.91
CA LEU A 134 -2.12 -2.99 7.84
C LEU A 134 -3.40 -2.17 7.72
N GLU A 135 -4.02 -1.79 8.84
CA GLU A 135 -5.16 -0.86 8.87
C GLU A 135 -4.78 0.49 8.25
N ALA A 136 -3.60 1.02 8.57
CA ALA A 136 -3.11 2.25 7.97
C ALA A 136 -2.87 2.12 6.46
N LEU A 137 -2.43 0.96 5.97
CA LEU A 137 -2.31 0.68 4.54
C LEU A 137 -3.67 0.60 3.85
N GLN A 138 -4.66 -0.05 4.47
CA GLN A 138 -6.02 -0.14 3.94
C GLN A 138 -6.66 1.25 3.80
N GLN A 139 -6.48 2.12 4.80
CA GLN A 139 -7.00 3.50 4.75
C GLN A 139 -6.31 4.34 3.67
N ARG A 140 -5.00 4.18 3.51
CA ARG A 140 -4.20 4.94 2.55
C ARG A 140 -4.40 4.49 1.10
N HIS A 141 -4.67 3.19 0.90
CA HIS A 141 -4.89 2.58 -0.41
C HIS A 141 -6.19 1.75 -0.43
N PRO A 142 -7.37 2.40 -0.38
CA PRO A 142 -8.66 1.71 -0.31
C PRO A 142 -8.96 0.86 -1.56
N GLN A 143 -8.27 1.14 -2.67
CA GLN A 143 -8.36 0.40 -3.93
C GLN A 143 -7.56 -0.91 -3.96
N VAL A 144 -6.80 -1.22 -2.90
CA VAL A 144 -5.97 -2.43 -2.78
C VAL A 144 -6.59 -3.36 -1.75
N HIS A 145 -6.76 -4.63 -2.12
CA HIS A 145 -7.14 -5.68 -1.20
C HIS A 145 -5.90 -6.22 -0.48
N TRP A 146 -5.81 -5.97 0.82
CA TRP A 146 -4.69 -6.38 1.66
C TRP A 146 -5.02 -7.67 2.42
N SER A 147 -4.18 -8.68 2.28
CA SER A 147 -4.30 -9.95 3.01
C SER A 147 -3.06 -10.20 3.86
N LEU A 148 -3.26 -10.59 5.12
CA LEU A 148 -2.18 -11.00 6.01
C LEU A 148 -2.13 -12.53 6.07
N ALA A 149 -1.00 -13.10 5.67
CA ALA A 149 -0.76 -14.53 5.83
C ALA A 149 -0.35 -14.87 7.28
N PRO A 150 -0.52 -16.11 7.73
CA PRO A 150 0.10 -16.58 8.96
C PRO A 150 1.62 -16.39 8.93
N PRO A 151 2.26 -16.15 10.08
CA PRO A 151 3.71 -16.11 10.19
C PRO A 151 4.34 -17.41 9.66
N ILE A 152 5.46 -17.28 8.93
CA ILE A 152 6.09 -18.44 8.27
C ILE A 152 6.53 -19.52 9.25
N GLY A 153 6.88 -19.15 10.50
CA GLY A 153 7.25 -20.09 11.55
C GLY A 153 6.15 -21.07 11.95
N GLU A 154 4.89 -20.76 11.65
CA GLU A 154 3.75 -21.64 11.89
C GLU A 154 3.53 -22.66 10.74
N ASP A 155 4.21 -22.48 9.61
CA ASP A 155 4.10 -23.39 8.47
C ASP A 155 4.87 -24.69 8.72
N THR A 156 4.15 -25.81 8.72
CA THR A 156 4.73 -27.15 8.98
C THR A 156 5.86 -27.50 8.02
N ARG A 157 5.85 -26.99 6.78
CA ARG A 157 6.92 -27.25 5.81
C ARG A 157 8.23 -26.60 6.24
N LEU A 158 8.19 -25.40 6.84
CA LEU A 158 9.37 -24.75 7.37
C LEU A 158 9.88 -25.51 8.60
N VAL A 159 8.99 -25.90 9.51
CA VAL A 159 9.34 -26.69 10.70
C VAL A 159 10.03 -28.00 10.28
N GLN A 160 9.50 -28.69 9.28
CA GLN A 160 10.08 -29.91 8.72
C GLN A 160 11.45 -29.67 8.09
N ALA A 161 11.62 -28.59 7.32
CA ALA A 161 12.91 -28.23 6.72
C ALA A 161 13.97 -27.94 7.80
N LEU A 162 13.61 -27.19 8.85
CA LEU A 162 14.50 -26.92 9.97
C LEU A 162 14.88 -28.21 10.71
N ALA A 163 13.91 -29.10 10.96
CA ALA A 163 14.16 -30.39 11.58
C ALA A 163 15.10 -31.28 10.74
N ALA A 164 14.88 -31.33 9.43
CA ALA A 164 15.74 -32.09 8.52
C ALA A 164 17.19 -31.56 8.57
N ILE A 165 17.38 -30.24 8.48
CA ILE A 165 18.70 -29.60 8.58
C ILE A 165 19.37 -29.92 9.92
N ALA A 166 18.62 -29.89 11.02
CA ALA A 166 19.16 -30.18 12.35
C ALA A 166 19.62 -31.64 12.50
N LEU A 167 18.82 -32.60 11.99
CA LEU A 167 19.18 -34.03 11.98
C LEU A 167 20.46 -34.27 11.15
N ASP A 168 20.53 -33.64 9.98
CA ASP A 168 21.67 -33.63 9.08
C ASP A 168 22.98 -33.18 9.77
N TRP A 169 22.91 -32.23 10.71
CA TRP A 169 24.05 -31.80 11.52
C TRP A 169 24.36 -32.79 12.66
N GLY A 170 23.33 -33.39 13.26
CA GLY A 170 23.48 -34.43 14.27
C GLY A 170 24.17 -35.70 13.74
N GLU A 171 23.99 -36.03 12.46
CA GLU A 171 24.63 -37.18 11.81
C GLU A 171 26.08 -36.91 11.38
N ARG A 172 26.42 -35.64 11.09
CA ARG A 172 27.71 -35.26 10.50
C ARG A 172 28.73 -34.72 11.50
N VAL A 173 28.36 -34.55 12.78
CA VAL A 173 29.12 -33.92 13.90
C VAL A 173 30.52 -33.46 13.49
N PRO A 174 30.64 -32.27 12.85
CA PRO A 174 31.93 -31.80 12.39
C PRO A 174 32.80 -31.41 13.60
N PRO A 175 34.13 -31.53 13.50
CA PRO A 175 35.02 -31.03 14.53
C PRO A 175 34.79 -29.52 14.72
N TYR A 176 34.77 -29.07 15.98
CA TYR A 176 34.68 -27.65 16.28
C TYR A 176 35.84 -26.89 15.64
N ALA A 177 35.52 -25.95 14.75
CA ALA A 177 36.46 -25.01 14.19
C ALA A 177 35.92 -23.60 14.45
N PRO A 178 36.59 -22.75 15.25
CA PRO A 178 36.11 -21.41 15.53
C PRO A 178 36.15 -20.59 14.24
N GLN A 179 34.99 -20.12 13.79
CA GLN A 179 34.81 -19.20 12.68
C GLN A 179 33.87 -18.10 13.15
N LEU A 180 34.39 -16.88 13.26
CA LEU A 180 33.62 -15.64 13.43
C LEU A 180 33.45 -14.99 12.05
#